data_AF-A0AAD8G0Y3-F1
#
_entry.id   AF-A0AAD8G0Y3-F1
#
_cell.length_a   1.000
_cell.length_b   1.000
_cell.length_c   1.000
_cell.angle_alpha   90.00
_cell.angle_beta   90.00
_cell.angle_gamma   90.00
#
_symmetry.space_group_name_H-M   'P 1'
#
loop_
_entity.id
_entity.type
_entity.pdbx_description
1 polymer ?
#
loop_
_entity_poly.entity_id
_entity_poly.type
_entity_poly.pdbx_seq_one_letter_code
_entity_poly.pdbx_strand_id
1 'polypeptide(L)'
;MAAAIRTSAEDEGVLTFLPSRPLSILWPRRYIIGKKDDTRKRLEAETQTSISIPKQGVEGQIVISGQQRASVISACSCIEVLTESFHRKQPFTHFLSFALNQPEMQERYMQFKEEVLKNCSQDNGVDGSIFQNPAKLHLTIGTQSLLNEKEVTKACEFFHQMFGKYHFGNLDLYTVQVSQRFSTDSSGYYTSSGLITFS
;
A
#
# COMPACT_ATOMS: atom_id res chain seq x y z
N MET A 1 13.52 13.90 -5.16
CA MET A 1 13.88 14.79 -4.03
C MET A 1 15.08 14.16 -3.33
N ALA A 2 16.21 14.88 -3.30
CA ALA A 2 17.53 14.31 -3.02
C ALA A 2 17.73 13.94 -1.55
N ALA A 3 18.43 12.82 -1.31
CA ALA A 3 18.76 12.37 0.01
C ALA A 3 19.89 13.18 0.66
N ALA A 4 19.80 13.40 1.97
CA ALA A 4 20.80 14.14 2.74
C ALA A 4 21.95 13.21 3.15
N ILE A 5 23.07 13.28 2.44
CA ILE A 5 24.33 12.67 2.88
C ILE A 5 24.89 13.55 3.99
N ARG A 6 25.09 13.02 5.19
CA ARG A 6 25.72 13.74 6.31
C ARG A 6 27.14 13.22 6.50
N THR A 7 28.13 14.10 6.42
CA THR A 7 29.49 13.81 6.90
C THR A 7 29.48 13.93 8.42
N SER A 8 29.71 12.84 9.18
CA SER A 8 29.96 12.95 10.62
C SER A 8 31.37 13.51 10.81
N ALA A 9 31.50 14.60 11.57
CA ALA A 9 32.76 15.31 11.76
C ALA A 9 33.76 14.61 12.70
N GLU A 10 33.43 13.42 13.21
CA GLU A 10 34.21 12.76 14.28
C GLU A 10 35.10 11.59 13.80
N ASP A 11 35.03 11.19 12.52
CA ASP A 11 35.94 10.19 11.94
C ASP A 11 36.42 10.67 10.56
N GLU A 12 37.68 11.06 10.47
CA GLU A 12 38.30 11.47 9.21
C GLU A 12 38.24 10.32 8.18
N GLY A 13 37.38 10.46 7.16
CA GLY A 13 37.35 9.61 5.96
C GLY A 13 36.16 8.67 5.81
N VAL A 14 35.19 8.66 6.73
CA VAL A 14 34.01 7.78 6.63
C VAL A 14 32.75 8.58 6.28
N LEU A 15 32.19 8.33 5.10
CA LEU A 15 30.91 8.92 4.69
C LEU A 15 29.77 8.08 5.24
N THR A 16 28.87 8.72 5.99
CA THR A 16 27.69 8.08 6.57
C THR A 16 26.42 8.55 5.87
N PHE A 17 25.59 7.62 5.42
CA PHE A 17 24.31 7.95 4.81
C PHE A 17 23.15 7.57 5.71
N LEU A 18 22.26 8.53 5.95
CA LEU A 18 20.97 8.31 6.58
C LEU A 18 19.90 8.47 5.50
N PRO A 19 19.10 7.43 5.19
CA PRO A 19 18.08 7.54 4.16
C PRO A 19 17.09 8.64 4.53
N SER A 20 16.92 9.59 3.62
CA SER A 20 16.04 10.76 3.76
C SER A 20 14.56 10.44 3.61
N ARG A 21 14.20 9.16 3.41
CA ARG A 21 12.79 8.78 3.31
C ARG A 21 12.16 8.96 4.70
N PRO A 22 11.09 9.76 4.83
CA PRO A 22 10.42 9.94 6.11
C PRO A 22 9.74 8.64 6.49
N LEU A 23 10.44 7.75 7.20
CA LEU A 23 9.94 6.72 8.13
C LEU A 23 8.69 5.89 7.73
N SER A 24 8.25 5.92 6.47
CA SER A 24 7.01 5.33 5.94
C SER A 24 7.25 3.94 5.37
N ILE A 25 8.51 3.53 5.31
CA ILE A 25 8.92 2.16 5.02
C ILE A 25 9.97 1.82 6.06
N LEU A 26 9.58 1.08 7.10
CA LEU A 26 10.56 0.43 7.96
C LEU A 26 11.35 -0.52 7.07
N TRP A 27 12.66 -0.30 6.97
CA TRP A 27 13.54 -1.14 6.17
C TRP A 27 13.38 -2.58 6.66
N PRO A 28 13.01 -3.54 5.79
CA PRO A 28 12.64 -4.88 6.22
C PRO A 28 13.91 -5.62 6.66
N ARG A 29 14.26 -5.45 7.94
CA ARG A 29 15.54 -5.89 8.54
C ARG A 29 15.91 -7.32 8.16
N ARG A 30 14.97 -8.25 8.27
CA ARG A 30 15.18 -9.66 7.92
C ARG A 30 15.56 -9.86 6.46
N TYR A 31 15.04 -9.03 5.56
CA TYR A 31 15.31 -9.10 4.13
C TYR A 31 16.65 -8.48 3.73
N ILE A 32 17.09 -7.43 4.43
CA ILE A 32 18.38 -6.80 4.16
C ILE A 32 19.52 -7.66 4.71
N ILE A 33 19.33 -8.25 5.90
CA ILE A 33 20.27 -9.23 6.47
C ILE A 33 20.32 -10.48 5.58
N GLY A 34 19.14 -11.01 5.22
CA GLY A 34 19.03 -12.25 4.46
C GLY A 34 19.29 -13.50 5.32
N LYS A 35 19.36 -14.68 4.67
CA LYS A 35 19.57 -15.95 5.38
C LYS A 35 21.03 -16.06 5.76
N LYS A 36 21.33 -16.33 7.04
CA LYS A 36 22.72 -16.39 7.55
C LYS A 36 23.55 -15.14 7.20
N ASP A 37 22.89 -13.98 7.11
CA ASP A 37 23.52 -12.71 6.79
C ASP A 37 24.11 -12.60 5.37
N ASP A 38 23.64 -13.44 4.44
CA ASP A 38 24.14 -13.53 3.08
C ASP A 38 23.98 -12.24 2.28
N THR A 39 22.81 -11.61 2.39
CA THR A 39 22.41 -10.47 1.56
C THR A 39 23.17 -9.23 1.98
N ARG A 40 23.30 -8.97 3.29
CA ARG A 40 24.11 -7.88 3.80
C ARG A 40 25.57 -8.04 3.40
N LYS A 41 26.18 -9.20 3.67
CA LYS A 41 27.60 -9.46 3.33
C LYS A 41 27.87 -9.30 1.85
N ARG A 42 26.96 -9.76 1.00
CA ARG A 42 27.06 -9.59 -0.45
C ARG A 42 27.01 -8.12 -0.83
N LEU A 43 26.07 -7.34 -0.30
CA LEU A 43 25.97 -5.91 -0.57
C LEU A 43 27.22 -5.15 -0.10
N GLU A 44 27.72 -5.44 1.11
CA GLU A 44 28.94 -4.85 1.67
C GLU A 44 30.15 -5.15 0.77
N ALA A 45 30.31 -6.39 0.31
CA ALA A 45 31.40 -6.80 -0.57
C ALA A 45 31.29 -6.17 -1.98
N GLU A 46 30.10 -6.15 -2.59
CA GLU A 46 29.87 -5.59 -3.92
C GLU A 46 30.09 -4.07 -3.95
N THR A 47 29.79 -3.38 -2.85
CA THR A 47 29.83 -1.90 -2.79
C THR A 47 31.04 -1.36 -2.06
N GLN A 48 31.83 -2.19 -1.39
CA GLN A 48 32.93 -1.78 -0.50
C GLN A 48 32.44 -0.83 0.61
N THR A 49 31.33 -1.21 1.25
CA THR A 49 30.70 -0.47 2.35
C THR A 49 30.45 -1.36 3.55
N SER A 50 30.10 -0.75 4.69
CA SER A 50 29.63 -1.42 5.90
C SER A 50 28.20 -1.00 6.19
N ILE A 51 27.32 -1.95 6.47
CA ILE A 51 25.88 -1.76 6.73
C ILE A 51 25.57 -2.15 8.18
N SER A 52 25.38 -1.14 9.03
CA SER A 52 24.97 -1.33 10.41
C SER A 52 23.45 -1.28 10.53
N ILE A 53 22.86 -2.36 11.06
CA ILE A 53 21.41 -2.52 11.22
C ILE A 53 21.10 -2.68 12.71
N PRO A 54 20.20 -1.86 13.30
CA PRO A 54 19.82 -1.96 14.70
C PRO A 54 19.34 -3.37 15.09
N LYS A 55 19.57 -3.73 16.36
CA LYS A 55 19.12 -5.01 16.92
C LYS A 55 17.59 -5.04 17.03
N GLN A 56 17.03 -6.25 17.16
CA GLN A 56 15.57 -6.41 17.33
C GLN A 56 15.11 -5.68 18.59
N GLY A 57 14.05 -4.89 18.49
CA GLY A 57 13.50 -4.13 19.62
C GLY A 57 14.28 -2.86 19.96
N VAL A 58 15.40 -2.58 19.29
CA VAL A 58 16.13 -1.31 19.44
C VAL A 58 15.69 -0.38 18.32
N GLU A 59 15.17 0.79 18.68
CA GLU A 59 14.94 1.85 17.69
C GLU A 59 16.28 2.39 17.18
N GLY A 60 16.37 2.58 15.87
CA GLY A 60 17.56 3.11 15.23
C GLY A 60 17.41 3.16 13.72
N GLN A 61 18.29 3.89 13.07
CA GLN A 61 18.35 3.96 11.61
C GLN A 61 19.38 2.95 11.08
N ILE A 62 19.20 2.51 9.84
CA ILE A 62 20.24 1.77 9.14
C ILE A 62 21.31 2.77 8.72
N VAL A 63 22.56 2.45 9.03
CA VAL A 63 23.72 3.29 8.79
C VAL A 63 24.59 2.60 7.76
N ILE A 64 24.85 3.28 6.65
CA ILE A 64 25.72 2.81 5.59
C ILE A 64 26.96 3.70 5.58
N SER A 65 28.13 3.07 5.72
CA SER A 65 29.41 3.75 5.86
C SER A 65 30.41 3.23 4.82
N GLY A 66 31.18 4.13 4.22
CA GLY A 66 32.22 3.76 3.24
C GLY A 66 33.20 4.90 2.96
N GLN A 67 34.33 4.56 2.34
CA GLN A 67 35.40 5.53 2.02
C GLN A 67 35.03 6.43 0.83
N GLN A 68 34.22 5.94 -0.11
CA GLN A 68 33.84 6.66 -1.32
C GLN A 68 32.35 6.99 -1.34
N ARG A 69 32.01 8.22 -1.74
CA ARG A 69 30.62 8.67 -1.84
C ARG A 69 29.83 7.83 -2.83
N ALA A 70 30.45 7.48 -3.96
CA ALA A 70 29.85 6.64 -4.99
C ALA A 70 29.49 5.25 -4.46
N SER A 71 30.39 4.62 -3.69
CA SER A 71 30.14 3.34 -3.02
C SER A 71 28.94 3.38 -2.07
N VAL A 72 28.89 4.42 -1.22
CA VAL A 72 27.77 4.60 -0.28
C VAL A 72 26.45 4.82 -1.03
N ILE A 73 26.43 5.64 -2.08
CA ILE A 73 25.24 5.84 -2.92
C ILE A 73 24.80 4.54 -3.59
N SER A 74 25.75 3.76 -4.12
CA SER A 74 25.46 2.47 -4.75
C SER A 74 24.81 1.49 -3.77
N ALA A 75 25.35 1.37 -2.55
CA ALA A 75 24.78 0.54 -1.49
C ALA A 75 23.36 0.98 -1.10
N CYS A 76 23.12 2.29 -0.99
CA CYS A 76 21.78 2.83 -0.74
C CYS A 76 20.79 2.42 -1.84
N SER A 77 21.15 2.65 -3.10
CA SER A 77 20.29 2.29 -4.24
C SER A 77 20.00 0.80 -4.28
N CYS A 78 20.99 -0.06 -4.02
CA CYS A 78 20.77 -1.50 -3.94
C CYS A 78 19.75 -1.87 -2.85
N ILE A 79 19.84 -1.26 -1.67
CA ILE A 79 18.89 -1.57 -0.58
C ILE A 79 17.51 -0.97 -0.86
N GLU A 80 17.42 0.20 -1.47
CA GLU A 80 16.13 0.76 -1.92
C GLU A 80 15.43 -0.17 -2.91
N VAL A 81 16.14 -0.68 -3.91
CA VAL A 81 15.61 -1.65 -4.88
C VAL A 81 15.18 -2.95 -4.19
N LEU A 82 15.99 -3.46 -3.25
CA LEU A 82 15.63 -4.66 -2.47
C LEU A 82 14.37 -4.43 -1.63
N THR A 83 14.26 -3.27 -1.01
CA THR A 83 13.12 -2.87 -0.18
C THR A 83 11.86 -2.72 -1.04
N GLU A 84 11.94 -2.02 -2.17
CA GLU A 84 10.82 -1.89 -3.10
C GLU A 84 10.37 -3.25 -3.65
N SER A 85 11.32 -4.12 -4.02
CA SER A 85 11.02 -5.49 -4.43
C SER A 85 10.34 -6.30 -3.33
N PHE A 86 10.73 -6.10 -2.07
CA PHE A 86 10.08 -6.70 -0.91
C PHE A 86 8.63 -6.20 -0.76
N HIS A 87 8.41 -4.89 -0.78
CA HIS A 87 7.08 -4.29 -0.63
C HIS A 87 6.14 -4.70 -1.75
N ARG A 88 6.60 -4.70 -3.02
CA ARG A 88 5.80 -5.13 -4.18
C ARG A 88 5.34 -6.58 -4.08
N LYS A 89 6.11 -7.44 -3.39
CA LYS A 89 5.77 -8.84 -3.18
C LYS A 89 4.88 -9.07 -1.96
N GLN A 90 4.66 -8.06 -1.11
CA GLN A 90 3.79 -8.22 0.04
C GLN A 90 2.32 -8.23 -0.41
N PRO A 91 1.51 -9.16 0.12
CA PRO A 91 0.06 -9.05 -0.06
C PRO A 91 -0.42 -7.75 0.58
N PHE A 92 -1.49 -7.17 0.03
CA PHE A 92 -2.13 -6.05 0.69
C PHE A 92 -2.71 -6.51 2.02
N THR A 93 -2.62 -5.66 3.03
CA THR A 93 -3.15 -5.91 4.38
C THR A 93 -4.30 -4.96 4.72
N HIS A 94 -4.36 -3.81 4.06
CA HIS A 94 -5.35 -2.76 4.26
C HIS A 94 -5.86 -2.28 2.90
N PHE A 95 -6.99 -1.57 2.92
CA PHE A 95 -7.53 -0.89 1.75
C PHE A 95 -8.19 0.42 2.17
N LEU A 96 -8.11 1.41 1.29
CA LEU A 96 -8.83 2.68 1.42
C LEU A 96 -10.22 2.49 0.79
N SER A 97 -11.28 2.87 1.50
CA SER A 97 -12.64 2.70 1.01
C SER A 97 -13.61 3.75 1.53
N PHE A 98 -14.68 4.00 0.76
CA PHE A 98 -15.88 4.66 1.27
C PHE A 98 -16.84 3.61 1.85
N ALA A 99 -17.28 3.83 3.08
CA ALA A 99 -18.26 2.97 3.72
C ALA A 99 -19.64 3.19 3.09
N LEU A 100 -20.30 2.10 2.70
CA LEU A 100 -21.65 2.11 2.11
C LEU A 100 -22.61 1.30 2.99
N ASN A 101 -22.40 1.33 4.31
CA ASN A 101 -23.11 0.51 5.29
C ASN A 101 -24.15 1.31 6.10
N GLN A 102 -24.70 2.39 5.53
CA GLN A 102 -25.82 3.11 6.15
C GLN A 102 -27.04 2.19 6.28
N PRO A 103 -27.88 2.33 7.33
CA PRO A 103 -29.02 1.43 7.56
C PRO A 103 -29.95 1.28 6.35
N GLU A 104 -30.31 2.39 5.71
CA GLU A 104 -31.16 2.37 4.50
C GLU A 104 -30.50 1.58 3.35
N MET A 105 -29.18 1.72 3.17
CA MET A 105 -28.44 0.98 2.14
C MET A 105 -28.42 -0.51 2.44
N GLN A 106 -28.23 -0.89 3.71
CA GLN A 106 -28.24 -2.29 4.12
C GLN A 106 -29.62 -2.92 3.91
N GLU A 107 -30.70 -2.20 4.22
CA GLU A 107 -32.08 -2.65 3.99
C GLU A 107 -32.37 -2.86 2.50
N ARG A 108 -32.09 -1.85 1.66
CA ARG A 108 -32.30 -1.93 0.21
C ARG A 108 -31.44 -3.04 -0.42
N TYR A 109 -30.21 -3.22 0.05
CA TYR A 109 -29.34 -4.32 -0.39
C TYR A 109 -29.92 -5.70 -0.05
N MET A 110 -30.52 -5.85 1.13
CA MET A 110 -31.17 -7.09 1.53
C MET A 110 -32.42 -7.37 0.70
N GLN A 111 -33.24 -6.36 0.41
CA GLN A 111 -34.38 -6.49 -0.51
C GLN A 111 -33.93 -6.91 -1.91
N PHE A 112 -32.85 -6.30 -2.43
CA PHE A 112 -32.27 -6.71 -3.70
C PHE A 112 -31.82 -8.18 -3.68
N LYS A 113 -31.12 -8.60 -2.63
CA LYS A 113 -30.72 -10.01 -2.45
C LYS A 113 -31.92 -10.95 -2.46
N GLU A 114 -32.98 -10.63 -1.72
CA GLU A 114 -34.19 -11.44 -1.69
C GLU A 114 -34.84 -11.56 -3.07
N GLU A 115 -34.94 -10.46 -3.81
CA GLU A 115 -35.54 -10.45 -5.15
C GLU A 115 -34.69 -11.24 -6.16
N VAL A 116 -33.36 -11.16 -6.10
CA VAL A 116 -32.49 -12.00 -6.94
C VAL A 116 -32.66 -13.48 -6.62
N LEU A 117 -32.67 -13.85 -5.34
CA LEU A 117 -32.84 -15.26 -4.95
C LEU A 117 -34.24 -15.78 -5.31
N LYS A 118 -35.27 -14.95 -5.23
CA LYS A 118 -36.62 -15.31 -5.63
C LYS A 118 -36.73 -15.57 -7.13
N ASN A 119 -36.11 -14.74 -7.97
CA ASN A 119 -36.28 -14.82 -9.42
C ASN A 119 -35.22 -15.69 -10.12
N CYS A 120 -34.04 -15.84 -9.55
CA CYS A 120 -32.87 -16.43 -10.22
C CYS A 120 -32.25 -17.61 -9.47
N SER A 121 -32.83 -18.10 -8.36
CA SER A 121 -32.23 -19.21 -7.58
C SER A 121 -32.12 -20.54 -8.33
N GLN A 122 -32.82 -20.70 -9.45
CA GLN A 122 -32.68 -21.89 -10.30
C GLN A 122 -31.47 -21.81 -11.24
N ASP A 123 -30.86 -20.63 -11.38
CA ASP A 123 -29.70 -20.42 -12.23
C ASP A 123 -28.42 -20.89 -11.53
N ASN A 124 -27.54 -21.56 -12.29
CA ASN A 124 -26.29 -22.09 -11.76
C ASN A 124 -25.40 -20.97 -11.21
N GLY A 125 -25.03 -21.11 -9.92
CA GLY A 125 -24.15 -20.17 -9.23
C GLY A 125 -24.88 -18.98 -8.59
N VAL A 126 -26.21 -18.95 -8.60
CA VAL A 126 -27.01 -17.93 -7.90
C VAL A 126 -27.56 -18.50 -6.60
N ASP A 127 -26.86 -18.24 -5.50
CA ASP A 127 -27.30 -18.59 -4.16
C ASP A 127 -26.90 -17.53 -3.13
N GLY A 128 -27.35 -17.68 -1.88
CA GLY A 128 -27.15 -16.67 -0.84
C GLY A 128 -25.69 -16.35 -0.51
N SER A 129 -24.73 -17.20 -0.89
CA SER A 129 -23.30 -17.07 -0.60
C SER A 129 -22.58 -16.05 -1.49
N ILE A 130 -23.13 -15.70 -2.66
CA ILE A 130 -22.52 -14.70 -3.55
C ILE A 130 -22.71 -13.26 -3.05
N PHE A 131 -23.61 -13.07 -2.07
CA PHE A 131 -23.94 -11.78 -1.50
C PHE A 131 -23.05 -11.47 -0.30
N GLN A 132 -22.52 -10.24 -0.26
CA GLN A 132 -21.69 -9.73 0.82
C GLN A 132 -22.51 -9.49 2.10
N ASN A 133 -21.84 -9.52 3.26
CA ASN A 133 -22.42 -9.03 4.50
C ASN A 133 -22.79 -7.54 4.37
N PRO A 134 -24.05 -7.12 4.61
CA PRO A 134 -24.49 -5.72 4.48
C PRO A 134 -23.62 -4.73 5.28
N ALA A 135 -23.15 -5.12 6.47
CA ALA A 135 -22.30 -4.27 7.31
C ALA A 135 -20.91 -4.02 6.71
N LYS A 136 -20.49 -4.82 5.72
CA LYS A 136 -19.21 -4.75 5.01
C LYS A 136 -19.33 -4.13 3.62
N LEU A 137 -20.46 -3.56 3.23
CA LEU A 137 -20.60 -2.86 1.95
C LEU A 137 -19.70 -1.63 1.91
N HIS A 138 -18.89 -1.51 0.86
CA HIS A 138 -17.93 -0.43 0.68
C HIS A 138 -17.51 -0.29 -0.79
N LEU A 139 -17.06 0.91 -1.17
CA LEU A 139 -16.34 1.15 -2.42
C LEU A 139 -14.83 1.18 -2.14
N THR A 140 -14.08 0.23 -2.68
CA THR A 140 -12.61 0.22 -2.55
C THR A 140 -11.97 1.21 -3.53
N ILE A 141 -11.11 2.09 -3.02
CA ILE A 141 -10.35 3.08 -3.80
C ILE A 141 -8.95 2.58 -4.13
N GLY A 142 -8.30 1.87 -3.20
CA GLY A 142 -6.97 1.32 -3.40
C GLY A 142 -6.54 0.41 -2.27
N THR A 143 -5.65 -0.52 -2.57
CA THR A 143 -5.08 -1.47 -1.60
C THR A 143 -3.71 -1.01 -1.13
N GLN A 144 -3.35 -1.34 0.12
CA GLN A 144 -2.09 -0.95 0.74
C GLN A 144 -1.51 -2.12 1.56
N SER A 145 -0.18 -2.24 1.55
CA SER A 145 0.57 -3.21 2.36
C SER A 145 1.22 -2.49 3.53
N LEU A 146 0.49 -2.36 4.64
CA LEU A 146 0.96 -1.77 5.90
C LEU A 146 1.33 -2.91 6.84
N LEU A 147 2.61 -3.04 7.15
CA LEU A 147 3.21 -4.26 7.70
C LEU A 147 3.35 -4.24 9.23
N ASN A 148 3.05 -3.11 9.86
CA ASN A 148 3.08 -2.92 11.31
C ASN A 148 2.24 -1.71 11.72
N GLU A 149 1.92 -1.60 13.01
CA GLU A 149 1.10 -0.50 13.55
C GLU A 149 1.70 0.88 13.28
N LYS A 150 3.03 1.02 13.30
CA LYS A 150 3.69 2.32 13.02
C LYS A 150 3.43 2.79 11.58
N GLU A 151 3.38 1.87 10.62
CA GLU A 151 3.02 2.19 9.23
C GLU A 151 1.53 2.56 9.12
N VAL A 152 0.65 1.89 9.86
CA VAL A 152 -0.78 2.22 9.92
C VAL A 152 -0.99 3.62 10.47
N THR A 153 -0.41 3.94 11.63
CA THR A 153 -0.53 5.26 12.26
C THR A 153 -0.07 6.37 11.32
N LYS A 154 1.09 6.21 10.69
CA LYS A 154 1.62 7.22 9.74
C LYS A 154 0.76 7.39 8.51
N ALA A 155 0.24 6.29 7.95
CA ALA A 155 -0.68 6.37 6.82
C ALA A 155 -1.92 7.18 7.21
N CYS A 156 -2.53 6.89 8.36
CA CYS A 156 -3.68 7.63 8.88
C CYS A 156 -3.37 9.12 9.11
N GLU A 157 -2.25 9.44 9.76
CA GLU A 157 -1.81 10.82 9.99
C GLU A 157 -1.62 11.58 8.67
N PHE A 158 -0.96 10.96 7.69
CA PHE A 158 -0.74 11.54 6.38
C PHE A 158 -2.07 11.81 5.65
N PHE A 159 -2.97 10.82 5.60
CA PHE A 159 -4.28 11.01 4.95
C PHE A 159 -5.09 12.10 5.65
N HIS A 160 -5.07 12.16 6.97
CA HIS A 160 -5.76 13.20 7.74
C HIS A 160 -5.17 14.58 7.49
N GLN A 161 -3.84 14.73 7.51
CA GLN A 161 -3.16 15.99 7.29
C GLN A 161 -3.38 16.53 5.88
N MET A 162 -3.27 15.68 4.87
CA MET A 162 -3.32 16.07 3.46
C MET A 162 -4.75 16.24 2.95
N PHE A 163 -5.67 15.39 3.43
CA PHE A 163 -7.01 15.25 2.84
C PHE A 163 -8.15 15.30 3.85
N GLY A 164 -7.89 15.53 5.14
CA GLY A 164 -8.93 15.53 6.19
C GLY A 164 -10.02 16.59 6.01
N LYS A 165 -9.77 17.62 5.18
CA LYS A 165 -10.76 18.65 4.80
C LYS A 165 -11.23 18.54 3.35
N TYR A 166 -10.73 17.55 2.61
CA TYR A 166 -11.10 17.38 1.21
C TYR A 166 -12.48 16.75 1.11
N HIS A 167 -13.38 17.40 0.39
CA HIS A 167 -14.74 16.93 0.17
C HIS A 167 -14.88 16.40 -1.25
N PHE A 168 -15.12 15.08 -1.38
CA PHE A 168 -15.25 14.41 -2.68
C PHE A 168 -16.56 14.72 -3.42
N GLY A 169 -17.57 15.23 -2.71
CA GLY A 169 -18.92 15.43 -3.26
C GLY A 169 -19.94 14.50 -2.63
N ASN A 170 -21.16 14.56 -3.18
CA ASN A 170 -22.24 13.64 -2.87
C ASN A 170 -22.37 12.61 -4.00
N LEU A 171 -22.78 11.39 -3.66
CA LEU A 171 -23.01 10.32 -4.62
C LEU A 171 -24.41 9.74 -4.43
N ASP A 172 -25.28 9.97 -5.42
CA ASP A 172 -26.59 9.33 -5.46
C ASP A 172 -26.49 8.00 -6.22
N LEU A 173 -26.84 6.91 -5.55
CA LEU A 173 -26.75 5.55 -6.09
C LEU A 173 -28.08 5.14 -6.72
N TYR A 174 -28.37 5.68 -7.90
CA TYR A 174 -29.56 5.31 -8.70
C TYR A 174 -29.19 4.63 -10.03
N THR A 175 -27.91 4.41 -10.31
CA THR A 175 -27.47 3.63 -11.48
C THR A 175 -26.36 2.64 -11.14
N VAL A 176 -26.38 1.50 -11.81
CA VAL A 176 -25.28 0.54 -11.87
C VAL A 176 -24.89 0.33 -13.32
N GLN A 177 -23.60 0.44 -13.61
CA GLN A 177 -23.04 0.19 -14.95
C GLN A 177 -22.41 -1.19 -15.01
N VAL A 178 -22.69 -1.91 -16.10
CA VAL A 178 -21.96 -3.12 -16.47
C VAL A 178 -20.71 -2.70 -17.24
N SER A 179 -19.65 -2.34 -16.51
CA SER A 179 -18.42 -1.82 -17.11
C SER A 179 -17.57 -2.94 -17.73
N GLN A 180 -17.09 -2.71 -18.94
CA GLN A 180 -16.14 -3.60 -19.60
C GLN A 180 -14.74 -3.42 -19.01
N ARG A 181 -14.08 -4.52 -18.67
CA ARG A 181 -12.71 -4.50 -18.14
C ARG A 181 -11.72 -4.10 -19.24
N PHE A 182 -10.69 -3.34 -18.87
CA PHE A 182 -9.61 -2.89 -19.76
C PHE A 182 -10.07 -2.04 -20.95
N SER A 183 -11.17 -1.30 -20.80
CA SER A 183 -11.70 -0.38 -21.80
C SER A 183 -11.74 1.06 -21.27
N THR A 184 -11.83 2.02 -22.19
CA THR A 184 -11.98 3.43 -21.87
C THR A 184 -12.80 4.12 -22.95
N ASP A 185 -13.84 4.87 -22.57
CA ASP A 185 -14.64 5.67 -23.48
C ASP A 185 -14.05 7.09 -23.69
N SER A 186 -14.75 7.94 -24.43
CA SER A 186 -14.30 9.31 -24.72
C SER A 186 -14.21 10.22 -23.50
N SER A 187 -14.84 9.87 -22.37
CA SER A 187 -14.76 10.61 -21.11
C SER A 187 -13.57 10.19 -20.24
N GLY A 188 -12.90 9.09 -20.59
CA GLY A 188 -11.86 8.48 -19.75
C GLY A 188 -12.40 7.46 -18.74
N TYR A 189 -13.71 7.18 -18.76
CA TYR A 189 -14.32 6.15 -17.91
C TYR A 189 -14.35 4.78 -18.61
N TYR A 190 -14.65 3.70 -17.88
CA TYR A 190 -14.82 2.37 -18.48
C TYR A 190 -15.95 2.37 -19.50
N THR A 191 -15.74 1.74 -20.66
CA THR A 191 -16.82 1.54 -21.63
C THR A 191 -17.93 0.70 -21.00
N SER A 192 -19.16 1.19 -21.04
CA SER A 192 -20.33 0.48 -20.50
C SER A 192 -20.90 -0.52 -21.51
N SER A 193 -21.10 -1.76 -21.08
CA SER A 193 -21.86 -2.80 -21.80
C SER A 193 -23.36 -2.76 -21.48
N GLY A 194 -23.77 -1.97 -20.49
CA GLY A 194 -25.15 -1.86 -20.06
C GLY A 194 -25.32 -0.91 -18.88
N LEU A 195 -26.47 -0.26 -18.80
CA LEU A 195 -26.84 0.63 -17.71
C LEU A 195 -28.14 0.14 -17.10
N ILE A 196 -28.15 0.00 -15.77
CA ILE A 196 -29.35 -0.29 -14.99
C ILE A 196 -29.62 0.94 -14.16
N THR A 197 -30.82 1.50 -14.30
CA THR A 197 -31.30 2.64 -13.51
C THR A 197 -32.35 2.13 -12.53
N PHE A 198 -32.22 2.52 -11.26
CA PHE A 198 -33.19 2.26 -10.22
C PHE A 198 -34.08 3.49 -10.06
N SER A 199 -35.38 3.28 -9.90
CA SER A 199 -36.40 4.30 -9.64
C SER A 199 -36.76 4.35 -8.17
#